data_AF-A0A652Z0I3-F1
#
_entry.id   AF-A0A652Z0I3-F1
#
_cell.length_a   1.000
_cell.length_b   1.000
_cell.length_c   1.000
_cell.angle_alpha   90.00
_cell.angle_beta   90.00
_cell.angle_gamma   90.00
#
_symmetry.space_group_name_H-M   'P 1'
#
loop_
_entity.id
_entity.type
_entity.pdbx_description
1 polymer ?
#
loop_
_entity_poly.entity_id
_entity_poly.type
_entity_poly.pdbx_seq_one_letter_code
_entity_poly.pdbx_strand_id
1 'polypeptide(L)'
;MNSKQIPVLILVSAANEELISLIEQDYQDYLVKETLTKELIFSTLRNAIAQKKQQQNLIHDRSEALLEKQNRQKVELSLRESQQFIQKIADASPNILYLYNVQEQRNIYSSREIYATLGYTPQEVQEMGANFFLNLMHPEDLDKVAANLALICAAADGKIIDMEYRMRHANGEWRWLYSRDSVFSRDDRGAVLMKIGIAQDITDRKLAEIQVQQQANRQSLISSISRRIRASLNLEETLNTTVAEIYQVLQSDRVLVCQIYANRTRAVIAESVSPRFASMLDNIYFEGTLSEEMYDSYLHREIYSLEDIETESVPPCLLESLQELEVRAKVVVPILQDQQLWGMLIVHQCDRPRHWQEWEIDLLQQLSSQFAIAIQQASAYQQLQLELRDRQRAELLIRQQAVRESLLHDLMQRIRQSLDLHTIFDTATLEIHQFLQADRVCIYKFTPNTNFSDGEFVAESVVDEFDSVITSELHEDRFGEEYAESYRLGNFRL
;
A
#
# COMPACT_ATOMS: atom_id res chain seq x y z
N MET A 1 37.92 -38.57 -71.26
CA MET A 1 38.81 -39.29 -72.22
C MET A 1 39.36 -38.26 -73.19
N ASN A 2 40.55 -37.71 -72.92
CA ASN A 2 41.20 -36.74 -73.81
C ASN A 2 41.81 -37.49 -75.00
N SER A 3 41.22 -37.36 -76.18
CA SER A 3 41.89 -37.74 -77.42
C SER A 3 43.12 -36.86 -77.58
N LYS A 4 44.31 -37.46 -77.57
CA LYS A 4 45.53 -36.77 -77.99
C LYS A 4 45.35 -36.43 -79.48
N GLN A 5 44.91 -35.21 -79.79
CA GLN A 5 45.01 -34.66 -81.15
C GLN A 5 46.49 -34.43 -81.46
N ILE A 6 47.11 -35.45 -82.05
CA ILE A 6 48.41 -35.34 -82.71
C ILE A 6 48.17 -34.45 -83.93
N PRO A 7 48.93 -33.34 -84.12
CA PRO A 7 48.84 -32.59 -85.37
C PRO A 7 49.33 -33.50 -86.51
N VAL A 8 48.40 -33.89 -87.39
CA VAL A 8 48.71 -34.69 -88.57
C VAL A 8 48.98 -33.71 -89.71
N LEU A 9 50.23 -33.65 -90.17
CA LEU A 9 50.61 -32.88 -91.35
C LEU A 9 50.52 -33.82 -92.56
N ILE A 10 49.53 -33.63 -93.43
CA ILE A 10 49.39 -34.42 -94.66
C ILE A 10 50.07 -33.65 -95.80
N LEU A 11 51.08 -34.25 -96.43
CA LEU A 11 51.80 -33.68 -97.57
C LEU A 11 51.42 -34.44 -98.83
N VAL A 12 50.83 -33.77 -99.82
CA VAL A 12 50.43 -34.37 -101.10
C VAL A 12 51.29 -33.76 -102.21
N SER A 13 52.03 -34.60 -102.94
CA SER A 13 53.00 -34.14 -103.95
C SER A 13 52.43 -34.04 -105.38
N ALA A 14 51.12 -34.23 -105.56
CA ALA A 14 50.49 -34.19 -106.87
C ALA A 14 49.12 -33.52 -106.77
N ALA A 15 48.90 -32.53 -107.63
CA ALA A 15 47.66 -31.77 -107.74
C ALA A 15 46.49 -32.70 -108.09
N ASN A 16 45.79 -33.18 -107.07
CA ASN A 16 44.50 -33.83 -107.24
C ASN A 16 43.49 -33.06 -106.38
N GLU A 17 42.71 -32.19 -107.03
CA GLU A 17 41.78 -31.25 -106.37
C GLU A 17 40.70 -31.96 -105.55
N GLU A 18 40.29 -33.17 -105.93
CA GLU A 18 39.34 -34.00 -105.15
C GLU A 18 39.89 -34.45 -103.79
N LEU A 19 41.19 -34.74 -103.72
CA LEU A 19 41.84 -35.20 -102.49
C LEU A 19 42.09 -34.03 -101.54
N ILE A 20 42.29 -32.83 -102.08
CA ILE A 20 42.41 -31.59 -101.31
C ILE A 20 41.06 -31.26 -100.67
N SER A 21 39.97 -31.23 -101.44
CA SER A 21 38.63 -30.86 -100.94
C SER A 21 38.13 -31.78 -99.82
N LEU A 22 38.42 -33.09 -99.92
CA LEU A 22 38.09 -34.08 -98.87
C LEU A 22 38.84 -33.82 -97.56
N ILE A 23 40.07 -33.31 -97.62
CA ILE A 23 40.89 -33.02 -96.45
C ILE A 23 40.46 -31.69 -95.80
N GLU A 24 39.99 -30.70 -96.58
CA GLU A 24 39.48 -29.42 -96.04
C GLU A 24 38.22 -29.59 -95.18
N GLN A 25 37.40 -30.63 -95.48
CA GLN A 25 36.17 -30.90 -94.72
C GLN A 25 36.44 -31.48 -93.32
N ASP A 26 37.50 -32.27 -93.15
CA ASP A 26 37.73 -33.04 -91.92
C ASP A 26 38.87 -32.49 -91.03
N TYR A 27 39.82 -31.71 -91.56
CA TYR A 27 40.99 -31.23 -90.79
C TYR A 27 41.14 -29.70 -90.84
N GLN A 28 41.21 -29.08 -89.65
CA GLN A 28 41.13 -27.63 -89.49
C GLN A 28 42.43 -26.85 -89.82
N ASP A 29 43.57 -27.52 -90.01
CA ASP A 29 44.86 -26.86 -90.31
C ASP A 29 45.63 -27.63 -91.40
N TYR A 30 45.50 -27.23 -92.67
CA TYR A 30 46.37 -27.72 -93.76
C TYR A 30 46.91 -26.55 -94.60
N LEU A 31 48.06 -26.77 -95.24
CA LEU A 31 48.80 -25.77 -96.02
C LEU A 31 49.26 -26.40 -97.33
N VAL A 32 48.79 -25.89 -98.47
CA VAL A 32 49.18 -26.36 -99.80
C VAL A 32 50.33 -25.49 -100.32
N LYS A 33 51.52 -26.07 -100.59
CA LYS A 33 52.67 -25.37 -101.20
C LYS A 33 53.48 -26.28 -102.13
N GLU A 34 53.88 -25.73 -103.28
CA GLU A 34 54.42 -26.47 -104.43
C GLU A 34 55.89 -26.95 -104.29
N THR A 35 56.63 -26.55 -103.25
CA THR A 35 58.01 -27.04 -103.01
C THR A 35 58.30 -27.27 -101.53
N LEU A 36 58.64 -28.52 -101.19
CA LEU A 36 58.89 -28.98 -99.82
C LEU A 36 60.40 -29.06 -99.53
N THR A 37 60.89 -28.22 -98.61
CA THR A 37 62.25 -28.30 -98.05
C THR A 37 62.20 -28.72 -96.57
N LYS A 38 63.23 -29.45 -96.11
CA LYS A 38 63.31 -29.98 -94.74
C LYS A 38 63.21 -28.88 -93.67
N GLU A 39 63.80 -27.72 -93.92
CA GLU A 39 63.74 -26.56 -93.00
C GLU A 39 62.32 -25.99 -92.85
N LEU A 40 61.55 -25.95 -93.93
CA LEU A 40 60.17 -25.44 -93.92
C LEU A 40 59.23 -26.34 -93.11
N ILE A 41 59.43 -27.67 -93.18
CA ILE A 41 58.66 -28.63 -92.38
C ILE A 41 58.96 -28.46 -90.89
N PHE A 42 60.24 -28.30 -90.51
CA PHE A 42 60.62 -28.12 -89.11
C PHE A 42 60.16 -26.78 -88.52
N SER A 43 60.19 -25.69 -89.29
CA SER A 43 59.70 -24.39 -88.82
C SER A 43 58.18 -24.38 -88.65
N THR A 44 57.44 -25.02 -89.55
CA THR A 44 55.98 -25.14 -89.49
C THR A 44 55.53 -26.00 -88.30
N LEU A 45 56.18 -27.16 -88.07
CA LEU A 45 55.91 -28.00 -86.90
C LEU A 45 56.24 -27.27 -85.58
N ARG A 46 57.36 -26.53 -85.52
CA ARG A 46 57.69 -25.71 -84.34
C ARG A 46 56.63 -24.66 -84.05
N ASN A 47 56.16 -23.96 -85.08
CA ASN A 47 55.11 -22.95 -84.93
C ASN A 47 53.77 -23.55 -84.50
N ALA A 48 53.35 -24.67 -85.08
CA ALA A 48 52.11 -25.35 -84.70
C ALA A 48 52.15 -25.85 -83.24
N ILE A 49 53.29 -26.41 -82.80
CA ILE A 49 53.50 -26.83 -81.41
C ILE A 49 53.49 -25.61 -80.47
N ALA A 50 54.15 -24.51 -80.85
CA ALA A 50 54.18 -23.28 -80.06
C ALA A 50 52.78 -22.66 -79.92
N GLN A 51 52.00 -22.59 -81.01
CA GLN A 51 50.61 -22.11 -80.99
C GLN A 51 49.72 -22.98 -80.11
N LYS A 52 49.81 -24.31 -80.24
CA LYS A 52 49.01 -25.23 -79.42
C LYS A 52 49.35 -25.11 -77.93
N LYS A 53 50.64 -24.94 -77.60
CA LYS A 53 51.09 -24.71 -76.21
C LYS A 53 50.60 -23.36 -75.68
N GLN A 54 50.64 -22.30 -76.49
CA GLN A 54 50.11 -20.99 -76.12
C GLN A 54 48.60 -21.02 -75.90
N GLN A 55 47.86 -21.73 -76.75
CA GLN A 55 46.42 -21.90 -76.61
C GLN A 55 46.05 -22.71 -75.35
N GLN A 56 46.81 -23.75 -75.02
CA GLN A 56 46.63 -24.51 -73.78
C GLN A 56 46.89 -23.68 -72.52
N ASN A 57 47.96 -22.88 -72.51
CA ASN A 57 48.23 -21.97 -71.39
C ASN A 57 47.11 -20.93 -71.24
N LEU A 58 46.63 -20.33 -72.34
CA LEU A 58 45.54 -19.36 -72.28
C LEU A 58 44.23 -19.97 -71.77
N ILE A 59 43.92 -21.22 -72.14
CA ILE A 59 42.75 -21.94 -71.63
C ILE A 59 42.91 -22.25 -70.13
N HIS A 60 44.10 -22.66 -69.70
CA HIS A 60 44.40 -22.90 -68.29
C HIS A 60 44.26 -21.63 -67.45
N ASP A 61 44.90 -20.53 -67.86
CA ASP A 61 44.83 -19.23 -67.19
C ASP A 61 43.39 -18.70 -67.12
N ARG A 62 42.61 -18.86 -68.20
CA ARG A 62 41.20 -18.48 -68.24
C ARG A 62 40.33 -19.35 -67.33
N SER A 63 40.64 -20.64 -67.21
CA SER A 63 39.93 -21.57 -66.33
C SER A 63 40.20 -21.24 -64.85
N GLU A 64 41.45 -20.92 -64.50
CA GLU A 64 41.81 -20.50 -63.15
C GLU A 64 41.14 -19.17 -62.77
N ALA A 65 41.21 -18.17 -63.65
CA ALA A 65 40.56 -16.88 -63.42
C ALA A 65 39.03 -16.99 -63.29
N LEU A 66 38.39 -17.90 -64.05
CA LEU A 66 36.95 -18.13 -63.95
C LEU A 66 36.58 -18.81 -62.63
N LEU A 67 37.39 -19.76 -62.17
CA LEU A 67 37.19 -20.44 -60.89
C LEU A 67 37.37 -19.47 -59.72
N GLU A 68 38.39 -18.62 -59.76
CA GLU A 68 38.61 -17.57 -58.75
C GLU A 68 37.44 -16.59 -58.71
N LYS A 69 36.96 -16.14 -59.88
CA LYS A 69 35.79 -15.26 -59.97
C LYS A 69 34.52 -15.91 -59.40
N GLN A 70 34.28 -17.20 -59.69
CA GLN A 70 33.15 -17.94 -59.13
C GLN A 70 33.26 -18.10 -57.62
N ASN A 71 34.45 -18.42 -57.10
CA ASN A 71 34.68 -18.53 -55.66
C ASN A 71 34.45 -17.19 -54.95
N ARG A 72 34.97 -16.08 -55.51
CA ARG A 72 34.74 -14.74 -54.98
C ARG A 72 33.25 -14.39 -54.94
N GLN A 73 32.51 -14.68 -56.02
CA GLN A 73 31.06 -14.44 -56.06
C GLN A 73 30.29 -15.28 -55.06
N LYS A 74 30.67 -16.55 -54.86
CA LYS A 74 30.05 -17.41 -53.83
C LYS A 74 30.29 -16.89 -52.41
N VAL A 75 31.51 -16.47 -52.10
CA VAL A 75 31.87 -15.89 -50.79
C VAL A 75 31.09 -14.58 -50.57
N GLU A 76 31.02 -13.71 -51.57
CA GLU A 76 30.30 -12.44 -51.48
C GLU A 76 28.79 -12.65 -51.28
N LEU A 77 28.19 -13.59 -52.01
CA LEU A 77 26.78 -13.94 -51.84
C LEU A 77 26.52 -14.52 -50.44
N SER A 78 27.33 -15.48 -49.99
CA SER A 78 27.18 -16.09 -48.67
C SER A 78 27.37 -15.08 -47.54
N LEU A 79 28.32 -14.15 -47.69
CA LEU A 79 28.51 -13.06 -46.74
C LEU A 79 27.29 -12.14 -46.69
N ARG A 80 26.75 -11.76 -47.86
CA ARG A 80 25.56 -10.91 -47.96
C ARG A 80 24.33 -11.59 -47.34
N GLU A 81 24.13 -12.87 -47.60
CA GLU A 81 23.04 -13.65 -47.02
C GLU A 81 23.16 -13.75 -45.50
N SER A 82 24.37 -14.03 -44.98
CA SER A 82 24.63 -14.07 -43.54
C SER A 82 24.40 -12.71 -42.88
N GLN A 83 24.84 -11.61 -43.50
CA GLN A 83 24.62 -10.25 -42.99
C GLN A 83 23.13 -9.90 -42.95
N GLN A 84 22.39 -10.21 -44.02
CA GLN A 84 20.95 -9.97 -44.05
C GLN A 84 20.19 -10.82 -43.02
N PHE A 85 20.63 -12.05 -42.80
CA PHE A 85 20.05 -12.93 -41.79
C PHE A 85 20.23 -12.36 -40.37
N ILE A 86 21.46 -11.96 -40.01
CA ILE A 86 21.76 -11.34 -38.71
C ILE A 86 20.95 -10.05 -38.51
N GLN A 87 20.88 -9.19 -39.53
CA GLN A 87 20.10 -7.95 -39.44
C GLN A 87 18.62 -8.22 -39.22
N LYS A 88 18.03 -9.21 -39.91
CA LYS A 88 16.63 -9.60 -39.70
C LYS A 88 16.35 -10.12 -38.30
N ILE A 89 17.28 -10.87 -37.71
CA ILE A 89 17.17 -11.33 -36.31
C ILE A 89 17.21 -10.13 -35.37
N ALA A 90 18.17 -9.23 -35.57
CA ALA A 90 18.30 -8.04 -34.74
C ALA A 90 17.06 -7.13 -34.83
N ASP A 91 16.52 -6.96 -36.03
CA ASP A 91 15.35 -6.13 -36.32
C ASP A 91 14.02 -6.72 -35.83
N ALA A 92 13.95 -8.04 -35.63
CA ALA A 92 12.79 -8.74 -35.09
C ALA A 92 12.81 -8.82 -33.55
N SER A 93 13.93 -8.48 -32.92
CA SER A 93 14.02 -8.45 -31.46
C SER A 93 13.34 -7.18 -30.92
N PRO A 94 12.44 -7.29 -29.93
CA PRO A 94 11.85 -6.13 -29.27
C PRO A 94 12.79 -5.48 -28.24
N ASN A 95 14.03 -5.98 -28.13
CA ASN A 95 15.03 -5.48 -27.20
C ASN A 95 16.16 -4.78 -27.96
N ILE A 96 16.76 -3.79 -27.33
CA ILE A 96 17.96 -3.13 -27.84
C ILE A 96 19.11 -4.14 -27.77
N LEU A 97 19.67 -4.52 -28.92
CA LEU A 97 20.87 -5.35 -28.97
C LEU A 97 22.07 -4.42 -29.13
N TYR A 98 23.13 -4.61 -28.35
CA TYR A 98 24.32 -3.79 -28.47
C TYR A 98 25.62 -4.55 -28.30
N LEU A 99 26.67 -4.03 -28.93
CA LEU A 99 28.06 -4.38 -28.66
C LEU A 99 28.75 -3.17 -28.05
N TYR A 100 29.46 -3.39 -26.95
CA TYR A 100 30.13 -2.35 -26.20
C TYR A 100 31.60 -2.72 -26.00
N ASN A 101 32.50 -1.81 -26.37
CA ASN A 101 33.93 -1.98 -26.13
C ASN A 101 34.24 -1.55 -24.69
N VAL A 102 34.73 -2.50 -23.90
CA VAL A 102 34.97 -2.30 -22.46
C VAL A 102 36.20 -1.44 -22.21
N GLN A 103 37.22 -1.51 -23.07
CA GLN A 103 38.48 -0.77 -22.92
C GLN A 103 38.33 0.68 -23.39
N GLU A 104 37.68 0.89 -24.54
CA GLU A 104 37.41 2.23 -25.10
C GLU A 104 36.16 2.90 -24.48
N GLN A 105 35.43 2.16 -23.65
CA GLN A 105 34.19 2.57 -22.99
C GLN A 105 33.13 3.17 -23.93
N ARG A 106 33.03 2.65 -25.16
CA ARG A 106 32.07 3.15 -26.15
C ARG A 106 31.18 2.06 -26.72
N ASN A 107 29.99 2.48 -27.15
CA ASN A 107 29.09 1.65 -27.92
C ASN A 107 29.64 1.48 -29.36
N ILE A 108 29.76 0.23 -29.81
CA ILE A 108 30.25 -0.13 -31.17
C ILE A 108 29.08 -0.39 -32.11
N TYR A 109 28.02 -0.99 -31.59
CA TYR A 109 26.82 -1.32 -32.34
C TYR A 109 25.62 -1.24 -31.41
N SER A 110 24.50 -0.73 -31.94
CA SER A 110 23.18 -0.84 -31.33
C SER A 110 22.17 -1.13 -32.42
N SER A 111 21.22 -2.03 -32.17
CA SER A 111 20.09 -2.28 -33.07
C SER A 111 19.23 -1.02 -33.18
N ARG A 112 18.42 -0.95 -34.25
CA ARG A 112 17.49 0.17 -34.48
C ARG A 112 16.51 0.42 -33.33
N GLU A 113 16.30 -0.59 -32.49
CA GLU A 113 15.39 -0.54 -31.35
C GLU A 113 15.79 0.55 -30.34
N ILE A 114 17.07 0.94 -30.28
CA ILE A 114 17.51 2.06 -29.44
C ILE A 114 16.81 3.37 -29.78
N TYR A 115 16.47 3.59 -31.05
CA TYR A 115 15.70 4.75 -31.49
C TYR A 115 14.24 4.64 -31.07
N ALA A 116 13.63 3.45 -31.21
CA ALA A 116 12.24 3.24 -30.80
C ALA A 116 12.06 3.39 -29.28
N THR A 117 13.04 2.94 -28.49
CA THR A 117 12.97 2.97 -27.02
C THR A 117 13.47 4.27 -26.39
N LEU A 118 14.54 4.88 -26.90
CA LEU A 118 15.19 6.06 -26.28
C LEU A 118 15.18 7.31 -27.16
N GLY A 119 14.78 7.22 -28.44
CA GLY A 119 14.72 8.34 -29.37
C GLY A 119 16.06 8.75 -29.99
N TYR A 120 17.16 8.02 -29.72
CA TYR A 120 18.48 8.31 -30.30
C TYR A 120 18.79 7.33 -31.43
N THR A 121 19.36 7.86 -32.51
CA THR A 121 19.87 7.03 -33.60
C THR A 121 21.13 6.28 -33.18
N PRO A 122 21.41 5.09 -33.75
CA PRO A 122 22.65 4.37 -33.47
C PRO A 122 23.92 5.20 -33.73
N GLN A 123 23.87 6.13 -34.68
CA GLN A 123 25.00 7.02 -35.00
C GLN A 123 25.25 8.02 -33.87
N GLU A 124 24.22 8.70 -33.37
CA GLU A 124 24.35 9.64 -32.23
C GLU A 124 24.92 8.91 -31.00
N VAL A 125 24.47 7.68 -30.76
CA VAL A 125 24.95 6.84 -29.65
C VAL A 125 26.43 6.51 -29.78
N GLN A 126 26.91 6.21 -30.99
CA GLN A 126 28.33 5.96 -31.25
C GLN A 126 29.17 7.24 -31.11
N GLU A 127 28.67 8.38 -31.56
CA GLU A 127 29.34 9.69 -31.47
C GLU A 127 29.51 10.15 -30.01
N MET A 128 28.60 9.77 -29.11
CA MET A 128 28.73 10.05 -27.67
C MET A 128 29.93 9.35 -27.03
N GLY A 129 30.40 8.23 -27.59
CA GLY A 129 31.57 7.51 -27.11
C GLY A 129 31.51 7.16 -25.62
N ALA A 130 32.57 7.51 -24.88
CA ALA A 130 32.67 7.30 -23.43
C ALA A 130 31.62 8.10 -22.61
N ASN A 131 31.06 9.16 -23.18
CA ASN A 131 30.06 9.99 -22.49
C ASN A 131 28.64 9.42 -22.60
N PHE A 132 28.42 8.31 -23.31
CA PHE A 132 27.09 7.73 -23.51
C PHE A 132 26.35 7.50 -22.18
N PHE A 133 26.96 6.77 -21.25
CA PHE A 133 26.35 6.51 -19.95
C PHE A 133 26.32 7.76 -19.07
N LEU A 134 27.37 8.58 -19.09
CA LEU A 134 27.43 9.82 -18.30
C LEU A 134 26.34 10.83 -18.68
N ASN A 135 26.00 10.91 -19.97
CA ASN A 135 25.03 11.88 -20.48
C ASN A 135 23.58 11.41 -20.35
N LEU A 136 23.34 10.09 -20.47
CA LEU A 136 22.00 9.53 -20.60
C LEU A 136 21.56 8.73 -19.39
N MET A 137 22.45 8.17 -18.57
CA MET A 137 22.05 7.42 -17.39
C MET A 137 21.63 8.37 -16.25
N HIS A 138 20.65 7.95 -15.45
CA HIS A 138 20.25 8.70 -14.27
C HIS A 138 21.43 8.85 -13.28
N PRO A 139 21.63 10.03 -12.65
CA PRO A 139 22.80 10.28 -11.78
C PRO A 139 22.98 9.25 -10.66
N GLU A 140 21.89 8.82 -10.02
CA GLU A 140 21.91 7.79 -8.97
C GLU A 140 22.30 6.40 -9.45
N ASP A 141 22.21 6.13 -10.76
CA ASP A 141 22.51 4.83 -11.34
C ASP A 141 23.95 4.75 -11.91
N LEU A 142 24.68 5.88 -11.97
CA LEU A 142 26.01 5.94 -12.59
C LEU A 142 27.03 4.99 -11.94
N ASP A 143 26.96 4.81 -10.61
CA ASP A 143 27.85 3.88 -9.89
C ASP A 143 27.66 2.43 -10.34
N LYS A 144 26.47 2.07 -10.86
CA LYS A 144 26.18 0.73 -11.38
C LYS A 144 26.98 0.43 -12.64
N VAL A 145 27.38 1.43 -13.41
CA VAL A 145 28.18 1.22 -14.63
C VAL A 145 29.55 0.66 -14.27
N ALA A 146 30.24 1.27 -13.32
CA ALA A 146 31.54 0.81 -12.86
C ALA A 146 31.45 -0.61 -12.26
N ALA A 147 30.42 -0.87 -11.45
CA ALA A 147 30.16 -2.19 -10.89
C ALA A 147 29.91 -3.26 -11.96
N ASN A 148 29.06 -2.97 -12.96
CA ASN A 148 28.79 -3.89 -14.06
C ASN A 148 30.05 -4.18 -14.91
N LEU A 149 30.83 -3.15 -15.24
CA LEU A 149 32.08 -3.33 -15.98
C LEU A 149 33.08 -4.20 -15.21
N ALA A 150 33.23 -3.99 -13.90
CA ALA A 150 34.08 -4.82 -13.06
C ALA A 150 33.61 -6.28 -13.04
N LEU A 151 32.31 -6.52 -12.91
CA LEU A 151 31.72 -7.87 -12.95
C LEU A 151 31.96 -8.55 -14.31
N ILE A 152 31.75 -7.83 -15.42
CA ILE A 152 31.97 -8.37 -16.78
C ILE A 152 33.45 -8.70 -17.00
N CYS A 153 34.37 -7.85 -16.55
CA CYS A 153 35.80 -8.10 -16.70
C CYS A 153 36.24 -9.39 -15.98
N ALA A 154 35.63 -9.68 -14.83
CA ALA A 154 35.90 -10.88 -14.03
C ALA A 154 35.09 -12.11 -14.46
N ALA A 155 34.08 -11.95 -15.31
CA ALA A 155 33.18 -13.02 -15.69
C ALA A 155 33.85 -14.03 -16.64
N ALA A 156 33.45 -15.30 -16.54
CA ALA A 156 33.78 -16.31 -17.54
C ALA A 156 32.90 -16.16 -18.79
N ASP A 157 33.34 -16.72 -19.91
CA ASP A 157 32.58 -16.67 -21.16
C ASP A 157 31.22 -17.36 -21.02
N GLY A 158 30.19 -16.75 -21.59
CA GLY A 158 28.80 -17.22 -21.46
C GLY A 158 28.10 -16.91 -20.13
N LYS A 159 28.81 -16.37 -19.12
CA LYS A 159 28.16 -15.89 -17.89
C LYS A 159 27.34 -14.64 -18.20
N ILE A 160 26.07 -14.68 -17.79
CA ILE A 160 25.14 -13.55 -17.88
C ILE A 160 25.27 -12.70 -16.62
N ILE A 161 25.39 -11.39 -16.82
CA ILE A 161 25.30 -10.36 -15.79
C ILE A 161 24.15 -9.45 -16.17
N ASP A 162 23.27 -9.16 -15.22
CA ASP A 162 22.11 -8.33 -15.45
C ASP A 162 22.11 -7.09 -14.56
N MET A 163 21.36 -6.07 -14.99
CA MET A 163 21.14 -4.86 -14.20
C MET A 163 19.93 -4.07 -14.66
N GLU A 164 19.25 -3.44 -13.72
CA GLU A 164 18.19 -2.46 -13.94
C GLU A 164 18.72 -1.03 -13.70
N TYR A 165 18.47 -0.14 -14.65
CA TYR A 165 18.97 1.23 -14.64
C TYR A 165 18.05 2.16 -15.42
N ARG A 166 18.10 3.46 -15.12
CA ARG A 166 17.33 4.49 -15.81
C ARG A 166 18.18 5.18 -16.88
N MET A 167 17.62 5.32 -18.07
CA MET A 167 18.18 6.09 -19.18
C MET A 167 17.23 7.21 -19.58
N ARG A 168 17.78 8.36 -19.96
CA ARG A 168 17.02 9.53 -20.40
C ARG A 168 16.67 9.38 -21.87
N HIS A 169 15.38 9.38 -22.17
CA HIS A 169 14.85 9.46 -23.52
C HIS A 169 15.15 10.85 -24.13
N ALA A 170 15.19 10.96 -25.46
CA ALA A 170 15.45 12.22 -26.18
C ALA A 170 14.45 13.35 -25.86
N ASN A 171 13.23 13.00 -25.43
CA ASN A 171 12.20 13.94 -24.95
C ASN A 171 12.40 14.43 -23.51
N GLY A 172 13.40 13.89 -22.78
CA GLY A 172 13.69 14.23 -21.39
C GLY A 172 13.11 13.27 -20.33
N GLU A 173 12.22 12.35 -20.71
CA GLU A 173 11.66 11.36 -19.78
C GLU A 173 12.68 10.30 -19.36
N TRP A 174 12.50 9.71 -18.18
CA TRP A 174 13.29 8.58 -17.72
C TRP A 174 12.64 7.26 -18.12
N ARG A 175 13.42 6.36 -18.73
CA ARG A 175 13.03 5.00 -19.10
C ARG A 175 13.82 4.00 -18.26
N TRP A 176 13.13 3.01 -17.71
CA TRP A 176 13.78 1.91 -17.01
C TRP A 176 14.18 0.83 -18.00
N LEU A 177 15.47 0.54 -18.07
CA LEU A 177 16.01 -0.54 -18.87
C LEU A 177 16.50 -1.70 -17.99
N TYR A 178 16.21 -2.92 -18.43
CA TYR A 178 16.77 -4.14 -17.89
C TYR A 178 17.74 -4.74 -18.90
N SER A 179 19.03 -4.70 -18.58
CA SER A 179 20.07 -5.27 -19.43
C SER A 179 20.49 -6.66 -18.99
N ARG A 180 20.85 -7.50 -19.96
CA ARG A 180 21.58 -8.75 -19.77
C ARG A 180 22.81 -8.73 -20.65
N ASP A 181 23.97 -8.68 -20.03
CA ASP A 181 25.29 -8.61 -20.64
C ASP A 181 26.02 -9.96 -20.55
N SER A 182 26.86 -10.24 -21.55
CA SER A 182 27.81 -11.34 -21.52
C SER A 182 29.10 -10.96 -22.26
N VAL A 183 30.19 -11.67 -21.98
CA VAL A 183 31.45 -11.50 -22.69
C VAL A 183 31.28 -11.96 -24.14
N PHE A 184 31.60 -11.08 -25.09
CA PHE A 184 31.56 -11.39 -26.53
C PHE A 184 32.93 -11.81 -27.05
N SER A 185 33.99 -11.09 -26.65
CA SER A 185 35.36 -11.42 -27.04
C SER A 185 36.39 -10.87 -26.04
N ARG A 186 37.58 -11.48 -26.07
CA ARG A 186 38.75 -11.09 -25.29
C ARG A 186 39.90 -10.73 -26.22
N ASP A 187 40.84 -9.93 -25.71
CA ASP A 187 42.10 -9.66 -26.39
C ASP A 187 43.11 -10.80 -26.23
N ASP A 188 44.27 -10.68 -26.89
CA ASP A 188 45.34 -11.67 -26.85
C ASP A 188 45.93 -11.91 -25.43
N ARG A 189 45.64 -11.01 -24.48
CA ARG A 189 46.07 -11.11 -23.07
C ARG A 189 44.99 -11.73 -22.18
N GLY A 190 43.83 -12.09 -22.74
CA GLY A 190 42.69 -12.68 -22.03
C GLY A 190 41.79 -11.66 -21.33
N ALA A 191 42.04 -10.35 -21.50
CA ALA A 191 41.17 -9.31 -20.96
C ALA A 191 39.93 -9.15 -21.85
N VAL A 192 38.78 -8.81 -21.26
CA VAL A 192 37.54 -8.59 -22.02
C VAL A 192 37.69 -7.37 -22.91
N LEU A 193 37.52 -7.56 -24.22
CA LEU A 193 37.58 -6.49 -25.22
C LEU A 193 36.17 -5.96 -25.51
N MET A 194 35.23 -6.88 -25.76
CA MET A 194 33.84 -6.54 -26.09
C MET A 194 32.87 -7.32 -25.22
N LYS A 195 31.81 -6.64 -24.79
CA LYS A 195 30.60 -7.27 -24.25
C LYS A 195 29.45 -7.13 -25.24
N ILE A 196 28.59 -8.14 -25.26
CA ILE A 196 27.31 -8.11 -25.97
C ILE A 196 26.20 -8.10 -24.94
N GLY A 197 25.19 -7.29 -25.17
CA GLY A 197 24.04 -7.23 -24.29
C GLY A 197 22.75 -6.98 -25.01
N ILE A 198 21.66 -7.28 -24.30
CA ILE A 198 20.31 -6.89 -24.67
C ILE A 198 19.77 -5.98 -23.59
N ALA A 199 19.09 -4.89 -23.95
CA ALA A 199 18.36 -4.04 -23.02
C ALA A 199 16.88 -4.01 -23.38
N GLN A 200 16.05 -4.35 -22.41
CA GLN A 200 14.60 -4.36 -22.51
C GLN A 200 14.04 -3.13 -21.80
N ASP A 201 13.08 -2.43 -22.41
CA ASP A 201 12.28 -1.43 -21.70
C ASP A 201 11.33 -2.12 -20.72
N ILE A 202 11.49 -1.79 -19.44
CA ILE A 202 10.66 -2.27 -18.33
C ILE A 202 9.95 -1.12 -17.62
N THR A 203 9.84 0.05 -18.26
CA THR A 203 9.21 1.26 -17.69
C THR A 203 7.79 0.98 -17.24
N ASP A 204 6.95 0.40 -18.10
CA ASP A 204 5.56 0.09 -17.78
C ASP A 204 5.45 -0.89 -16.59
N ARG A 205 6.33 -1.90 -16.55
CA ARG A 205 6.42 -2.83 -15.42
C ARG A 205 6.78 -2.10 -14.13
N LYS A 206 7.78 -1.22 -14.16
CA LYS A 206 8.22 -0.46 -12.98
C LYS A 206 7.18 0.52 -12.49
N LEU A 207 6.48 1.20 -13.40
CA LEU A 207 5.36 2.07 -13.05
C LEU A 207 4.22 1.28 -12.39
N ALA A 208 3.88 0.11 -12.93
CA ALA A 208 2.89 -0.78 -12.31
C ALA A 208 3.34 -1.30 -10.93
N GLU A 209 4.60 -1.71 -10.77
CA GLU A 209 5.17 -2.13 -9.47
C GLU A 209 5.10 -1.01 -8.44
N ILE A 210 5.47 0.22 -8.82
CA ILE A 210 5.41 1.39 -7.93
C ILE A 210 3.95 1.70 -7.54
N GLN A 211 3.02 1.65 -8.49
CA GLN A 211 1.61 1.90 -8.22
C GLN A 211 1.03 0.86 -7.25
N VAL A 212 1.32 -0.43 -7.45
CA VAL A 212 0.90 -1.51 -6.55
C VAL A 212 1.52 -1.33 -5.16
N GLN A 213 2.81 -0.98 -5.08
CA GLN A 213 3.47 -0.75 -3.81
C GLN A 213 2.87 0.45 -3.07
N GLN A 214 2.58 1.54 -3.76
CA GLN A 214 1.91 2.70 -3.19
C GLN A 214 0.51 2.33 -2.67
N GLN A 215 -0.26 1.57 -3.44
CA GLN A 215 -1.57 1.09 -3.01
C GLN A 215 -1.47 0.17 -1.78
N ALA A 216 -0.51 -0.74 -1.75
CA ALA A 216 -0.27 -1.61 -0.59
C ALA A 216 0.12 -0.83 0.67
N ASN A 217 1.00 0.18 0.52
CA ASN A 217 1.40 1.06 1.61
C ASN A 217 0.20 1.84 2.16
N ARG A 218 -0.64 2.40 1.27
CA ARG A 218 -1.89 3.08 1.65
C ARG A 218 -2.83 2.12 2.40
N GLN A 219 -3.06 0.92 1.88
CA GLN A 219 -3.95 -0.07 2.51
C GLN A 219 -3.44 -0.53 3.89
N SER A 220 -2.12 -0.69 4.04
CA SER A 220 -1.49 -1.03 5.32
C SER A 220 -1.72 0.08 6.34
N LEU A 221 -1.56 1.34 5.92
CA LEU A 221 -1.80 2.51 6.76
C LEU A 221 -3.26 2.55 7.23
N ILE A 222 -4.22 2.43 6.31
CA ILE A 222 -5.66 2.35 6.63
C ILE A 222 -5.94 1.25 7.64
N SER A 223 -5.41 0.06 7.40
CA SER A 223 -5.60 -1.10 8.28
C SER A 223 -5.00 -0.86 9.67
N SER A 224 -3.86 -0.17 9.75
CA SER A 224 -3.22 0.17 11.03
C SER A 224 -4.05 1.18 11.84
N ILE A 225 -4.53 2.24 11.19
CA ILE A 225 -5.42 3.25 11.79
C ILE A 225 -6.71 2.57 12.26
N SER A 226 -7.34 1.78 11.40
CA SER A 226 -8.58 1.04 11.70
C SER A 226 -8.45 0.05 12.86
N ARG A 227 -7.27 -0.56 13.05
CA ARG A 227 -7.02 -1.45 14.19
C ARG A 227 -6.91 -0.66 15.49
N ARG A 228 -6.24 0.48 15.49
CA ARG A 228 -6.13 1.35 16.68
C ARG A 228 -7.50 1.90 17.09
N ILE A 229 -8.30 2.36 16.12
CA ILE A 229 -9.67 2.83 16.36
C ILE A 229 -10.50 1.78 17.12
N ARG A 230 -10.41 0.50 16.71
CA ARG A 230 -11.16 -0.60 17.35
C ARG A 230 -10.55 -1.12 18.65
N ALA A 231 -9.28 -0.82 18.93
CA ALA A 231 -8.60 -1.33 20.12
C ALA A 231 -8.87 -0.50 21.38
N SER A 232 -9.26 0.76 21.21
CA SER A 232 -9.53 1.66 22.32
C SER A 232 -11.03 1.73 22.64
N LEU A 233 -11.34 1.74 23.92
CA LEU A 233 -12.69 2.01 24.45
C LEU A 233 -12.86 3.47 24.86
N ASN A 234 -11.78 4.27 24.79
CA ASN A 234 -11.81 5.69 25.08
C ASN A 234 -12.07 6.46 23.78
N LEU A 235 -13.32 6.87 23.58
CA LEU A 235 -13.76 7.53 22.36
C LEU A 235 -12.98 8.84 22.11
N GLU A 236 -12.79 9.66 23.13
CA GLU A 236 -12.13 10.98 23.00
C GLU A 236 -10.67 10.83 22.53
N GLU A 237 -9.90 9.96 23.18
CA GLU A 237 -8.51 9.66 22.81
C GLU A 237 -8.42 9.06 21.40
N THR A 238 -9.38 8.20 21.06
CA THR A 238 -9.45 7.56 19.73
C THR A 238 -9.69 8.57 18.63
N LEU A 239 -10.65 9.47 18.81
CA LEU A 239 -10.97 10.51 17.83
C LEU A 239 -9.79 11.46 17.66
N ASN A 240 -9.23 11.98 18.76
CA ASN A 240 -8.09 12.92 18.74
C ASN A 240 -6.85 12.34 18.06
N THR A 241 -6.48 11.10 18.40
CA THR A 241 -5.34 10.44 17.76
C THR A 241 -5.58 10.22 16.27
N THR A 242 -6.81 9.82 15.91
CA THR A 242 -7.13 9.50 14.52
C THR A 242 -7.20 10.75 13.63
N VAL A 243 -7.79 11.86 14.10
CA VAL A 243 -7.80 13.11 13.32
C VAL A 243 -6.37 13.63 13.08
N ALA A 244 -5.47 13.47 14.06
CA ALA A 244 -4.05 13.80 13.89
C ALA A 244 -3.37 12.91 12.84
N GLU A 245 -3.66 11.61 12.82
CA GLU A 245 -3.13 10.69 11.81
C GLU A 245 -3.67 11.01 10.41
N ILE A 246 -4.98 11.22 10.27
CA ILE A 246 -5.60 11.61 8.98
C ILE A 246 -4.98 12.92 8.49
N TYR A 247 -4.78 13.89 9.38
CA TYR A 247 -4.14 15.17 9.07
C TYR A 247 -2.74 14.97 8.47
N GLN A 248 -1.92 14.07 9.06
CA GLN A 248 -0.58 13.76 8.53
C GLN A 248 -0.64 13.03 7.18
N VAL A 249 -1.59 12.11 7.01
CA VAL A 249 -1.72 11.29 5.79
C VAL A 249 -2.21 12.10 4.60
N LEU A 250 -3.23 12.93 4.82
CA LEU A 250 -3.83 13.75 3.77
C LEU A 250 -3.06 15.06 3.56
N GLN A 251 -2.16 15.45 4.47
CA GLN A 251 -1.46 16.73 4.41
C GLN A 251 -2.42 17.91 4.17
N SER A 252 -3.56 17.88 4.86
CA SER A 252 -4.59 18.93 4.80
C SER A 252 -4.32 20.01 5.85
N ASP A 253 -5.10 21.09 5.81
CA ASP A 253 -4.94 22.20 6.77
C ASP A 253 -5.72 21.97 8.06
N ARG A 254 -6.84 21.25 7.99
CA ARG A 254 -7.66 20.87 9.15
C ARG A 254 -8.34 19.53 8.91
N VAL A 255 -8.40 18.70 9.94
CA VAL A 255 -9.24 17.50 10.03
C VAL A 255 -9.99 17.57 11.34
N LEU A 256 -11.30 17.33 11.30
CA LEU A 256 -12.12 17.37 12.51
C LEU A 256 -13.23 16.34 12.47
N VAL A 257 -13.68 15.93 13.66
CA VAL A 257 -14.89 15.15 13.86
C VAL A 257 -15.91 16.04 14.53
N CYS A 258 -17.07 16.14 13.88
CA CYS A 258 -18.20 16.92 14.36
C CYS A 258 -19.32 15.98 14.80
N GLN A 259 -19.73 16.05 16.06
CA GLN A 259 -20.88 15.31 16.59
C GLN A 259 -22.16 16.10 16.33
N ILE A 260 -23.22 15.37 15.96
CA ILE A 260 -24.56 15.94 15.76
C ILE A 260 -25.46 15.49 16.92
N TYR A 261 -26.14 16.45 17.54
CA TYR A 261 -27.09 16.20 18.62
C TYR A 261 -28.53 16.11 18.11
N ALA A 262 -29.44 15.61 18.95
CA ALA A 262 -30.85 15.38 18.60
C ALA A 262 -31.59 16.64 18.12
N ASN A 263 -31.20 17.82 18.60
CA ASN A 263 -31.71 19.12 18.17
C ASN A 263 -31.06 19.64 16.86
N ARG A 264 -30.31 18.78 16.15
CA ARG A 264 -29.52 19.10 14.95
C ARG A 264 -28.42 20.15 15.17
N THR A 265 -28.05 20.44 16.42
CA THR A 265 -26.85 21.23 16.69
C THR A 265 -25.60 20.37 16.53
N ARG A 266 -24.48 21.05 16.30
CA ARG A 266 -23.21 20.45 15.94
C ARG A 266 -22.11 20.92 16.87
N ALA A 267 -21.27 20.00 17.31
CA ALA A 267 -20.08 20.32 18.07
C ALA A 267 -18.85 19.65 17.50
N VAL A 268 -17.72 20.37 17.48
CA VAL A 268 -16.43 19.77 17.17
C VAL A 268 -15.93 19.08 18.44
N ILE A 269 -15.67 17.78 18.35
CA ILE A 269 -15.26 16.95 19.49
C ILE A 269 -13.83 16.42 19.36
N ALA A 270 -13.25 16.53 18.17
CA ALA A 270 -11.84 16.25 17.91
C ALA A 270 -11.38 17.07 16.70
N GLU A 271 -10.17 17.59 16.76
CA GLU A 271 -9.57 18.38 15.67
C GLU A 271 -8.05 18.20 15.63
N SER A 272 -7.51 18.20 14.42
CA SER A 272 -6.10 18.44 14.14
C SER A 272 -6.02 19.54 13.09
N VAL A 273 -5.37 20.64 13.42
CA VAL A 273 -5.32 21.85 12.59
C VAL A 273 -3.89 22.37 12.47
N SER A 274 -3.56 22.93 11.31
CA SER A 274 -2.31 23.64 11.10
C SER A 274 -2.21 24.85 12.04
N PRO A 275 -1.04 25.13 12.66
CA PRO A 275 -0.85 26.27 13.55
C PRO A 275 -1.17 27.64 12.94
N ARG A 276 -1.34 27.71 11.61
CA ARG A 276 -1.68 28.93 10.88
C ARG A 276 -3.15 29.32 11.02
N PHE A 277 -4.04 28.38 11.32
CA PHE A 277 -5.48 28.60 11.35
C PHE A 277 -6.02 28.47 12.77
N ALA A 278 -7.13 29.16 13.04
CA ALA A 278 -7.79 29.09 14.35
C ALA A 278 -8.34 27.67 14.61
N SER A 279 -8.23 27.24 15.87
CA SER A 279 -8.84 26.03 16.40
C SER A 279 -10.37 26.18 16.41
N MET A 280 -11.07 25.13 16.01
CA MET A 280 -12.52 25.03 16.09
C MET A 280 -12.98 24.27 17.35
N LEU A 281 -12.08 23.53 18.02
CA LEU A 281 -12.38 22.86 19.28
C LEU A 281 -12.89 23.81 20.37
N ASP A 282 -12.38 25.05 20.42
CA ASP A 282 -12.77 26.05 21.42
C ASP A 282 -14.16 26.67 21.16
N ASN A 283 -14.68 26.52 19.93
CA ASN A 283 -16.01 26.95 19.51
C ASN A 283 -16.93 25.72 19.40
N ILE A 284 -17.30 25.17 20.56
CA ILE A 284 -18.03 23.90 20.70
C ILE A 284 -19.40 23.92 19.99
N TYR A 285 -19.95 25.07 19.63
CA TYR A 285 -21.25 25.15 18.96
C TYR A 285 -21.18 25.99 17.69
N PHE A 286 -21.52 25.38 16.55
CA PHE A 286 -21.89 26.15 15.36
C PHE A 286 -23.26 26.80 15.61
N GLU A 287 -23.34 28.14 15.52
CA GLU A 287 -24.60 28.88 15.50
C GLU A 287 -25.32 28.62 14.16
N GLY A 288 -25.91 27.42 14.03
CA GLY A 288 -26.68 27.03 12.85
C GLY A 288 -27.02 25.54 12.82
N THR A 289 -28.32 25.24 12.73
CA THR A 289 -28.81 23.88 12.49
C THR A 289 -28.49 23.43 11.07
N LEU A 290 -28.19 22.14 10.89
CA LEU A 290 -28.13 21.55 9.55
C LEU A 290 -29.49 21.74 8.87
N SER A 291 -29.49 22.21 7.62
CA SER A 291 -30.71 22.22 6.82
C SER A 291 -31.21 20.78 6.64
N GLU A 292 -32.53 20.63 6.48
CA GLU A 292 -33.17 19.32 6.36
C GLU A 292 -32.65 18.54 5.16
N GLU A 293 -32.49 19.20 4.00
CA GLU A 293 -31.94 18.60 2.78
C GLU A 293 -30.52 18.05 2.98
N MET A 294 -29.64 18.81 3.66
CA MET A 294 -28.28 18.35 3.96
C MET A 294 -28.29 17.18 4.95
N TYR A 295 -29.12 17.26 5.99
CA TYR A 295 -29.24 16.20 6.98
C TYR A 295 -29.69 14.89 6.32
N ASP A 296 -30.70 14.94 5.46
CA ASP A 296 -31.21 13.78 4.75
C ASP A 296 -30.16 13.21 3.77
N SER A 297 -29.45 14.05 3.02
CA SER A 297 -28.34 13.62 2.15
C SER A 297 -27.28 12.83 2.94
N TYR A 298 -26.82 13.36 4.08
CA TYR A 298 -25.85 12.69 4.93
C TYR A 298 -26.38 11.40 5.57
N LEU A 299 -27.68 11.36 5.91
CA LEU A 299 -28.33 10.15 6.40
C LEU A 299 -28.29 9.02 5.36
N HIS A 300 -28.38 9.38 4.07
CA HIS A 300 -28.25 8.46 2.94
C HIS A 300 -26.79 8.13 2.56
N ARG A 301 -25.81 8.48 3.40
CA ARG A 301 -24.36 8.25 3.19
C ARG A 301 -23.75 9.05 2.04
N GLU A 302 -24.41 10.10 1.58
CA GLU A 302 -23.83 10.94 0.54
C GLU A 302 -22.61 11.70 1.08
N ILE A 303 -21.54 11.70 0.28
CA ILE A 303 -20.30 12.40 0.58
C ILE A 303 -20.41 13.76 -0.10
N TYR A 304 -20.15 14.82 0.66
CA TYR A 304 -20.11 16.17 0.11
C TYR A 304 -18.66 16.60 -0.08
N SER A 305 -18.23 16.69 -1.34
CA SER A 305 -16.91 17.20 -1.74
C SER A 305 -17.05 18.54 -2.44
N LEU A 306 -16.21 19.49 -2.06
CA LEU A 306 -16.11 20.81 -2.63
C LEU A 306 -14.63 21.09 -2.93
N GLU A 307 -14.29 21.36 -4.17
CA GLU A 307 -12.91 21.60 -4.60
C GLU A 307 -12.49 23.05 -4.42
N ASP A 308 -13.42 23.98 -4.62
CA ASP A 308 -13.23 25.40 -4.33
C ASP A 308 -14.53 26.15 -4.05
N ILE A 309 -14.58 26.89 -2.94
CA ILE A 309 -15.71 27.76 -2.57
C ILE A 309 -15.94 28.92 -3.55
N GLU A 310 -14.90 29.33 -4.31
CA GLU A 310 -14.98 30.48 -5.22
C GLU A 310 -15.56 30.11 -6.60
N THR A 311 -15.39 28.85 -7.03
CA THR A 311 -15.82 28.41 -8.37
C THR A 311 -17.12 27.63 -8.36
N GLU A 312 -17.45 26.97 -7.25
CA GLU A 312 -18.64 26.13 -7.13
C GLU A 312 -19.79 26.86 -6.42
N SER A 313 -21.03 26.39 -6.66
CA SER A 313 -22.21 26.96 -6.02
C SER A 313 -22.35 26.46 -4.59
N VAL A 314 -22.05 27.35 -3.62
CA VAL A 314 -22.21 27.09 -2.19
C VAL A 314 -23.43 27.86 -1.66
N PRO A 315 -24.30 27.25 -0.83
CA PRO A 315 -25.39 27.95 -0.17
C PRO A 315 -24.89 29.18 0.61
N PRO A 316 -25.53 30.37 0.51
CA PRO A 316 -25.03 31.60 1.14
C PRO A 316 -24.79 31.49 2.64
N CYS A 317 -25.68 30.80 3.36
CA CYS A 317 -25.55 30.56 4.80
C CYS A 317 -24.32 29.74 5.19
N LEU A 318 -23.81 28.91 4.27
CA LEU A 318 -22.63 28.09 4.48
C LEU A 318 -21.37 28.83 4.04
N LEU A 319 -21.48 29.68 3.01
CA LEU A 319 -20.35 30.42 2.44
C LEU A 319 -19.73 31.37 3.47
N GLU A 320 -20.54 32.13 4.22
CA GLU A 320 -20.05 33.05 5.26
C GLU A 320 -19.19 32.32 6.30
N SER A 321 -19.70 31.22 6.86
CA SER A 321 -18.94 30.42 7.82
C SER A 321 -17.68 29.80 7.22
N LEU A 322 -17.71 29.35 5.95
CA LEU A 322 -16.50 28.82 5.30
C LEU A 322 -15.44 29.90 5.09
N GLN A 323 -15.85 31.13 4.75
CA GLN A 323 -14.94 32.27 4.58
C GLN A 323 -14.32 32.72 5.90
N GLU A 324 -15.11 32.79 6.98
CA GLU A 324 -14.60 33.09 8.33
C GLU A 324 -13.55 32.08 8.79
N LEU A 325 -13.69 30.83 8.37
CA LEU A 325 -12.78 29.73 8.69
C LEU A 325 -11.63 29.58 7.68
N GLU A 326 -11.55 30.50 6.73
CA GLU A 326 -10.57 30.52 5.62
C GLU A 326 -10.56 29.21 4.82
N VAL A 327 -11.71 28.52 4.68
CA VAL A 327 -11.79 27.25 3.96
C VAL A 327 -11.89 27.52 2.45
N ARG A 328 -11.01 26.89 1.68
CA ARG A 328 -11.04 26.90 0.21
C ARG A 328 -11.68 25.65 -0.38
N ALA A 329 -11.29 24.48 0.10
CA ALA A 329 -11.86 23.20 -0.30
C ALA A 329 -12.28 22.38 0.92
N LYS A 330 -13.27 21.51 0.79
CA LYS A 330 -13.66 20.61 1.88
C LYS A 330 -14.24 19.28 1.42
N VAL A 331 -14.06 18.25 2.24
CA VAL A 331 -14.79 16.99 2.13
C VAL A 331 -15.47 16.69 3.45
N VAL A 332 -16.72 16.25 3.37
CA VAL A 332 -17.56 15.84 4.51
C VAL A 332 -18.02 14.41 4.27
N VAL A 333 -17.68 13.53 5.21
CA VAL A 333 -18.10 12.13 5.22
C VAL A 333 -18.97 11.86 6.46
N PRO A 334 -20.21 11.36 6.29
CA PRO A 334 -21.11 11.10 7.42
C PRO A 334 -20.68 9.87 8.22
N ILE A 335 -20.79 9.95 9.55
CA ILE A 335 -20.60 8.85 10.51
C ILE A 335 -21.98 8.43 11.01
N LEU A 336 -22.37 7.20 10.67
CA LEU A 336 -23.70 6.67 10.98
C LEU A 336 -23.63 5.56 12.03
N GLN A 337 -24.34 5.74 13.14
CA GLN A 337 -24.53 4.72 14.17
C GLN A 337 -25.96 4.20 14.09
N ASP A 338 -26.16 2.89 13.87
CA ASP A 338 -27.49 2.26 13.79
C ASP A 338 -28.49 2.99 12.85
N GLN A 339 -28.02 3.39 11.67
CA GLN A 339 -28.77 4.16 10.65
C GLN A 339 -29.17 5.58 11.08
N GLN A 340 -28.63 6.09 12.17
CA GLN A 340 -28.76 7.49 12.59
C GLN A 340 -27.47 8.25 12.34
N LEU A 341 -27.60 9.51 11.93
CA LEU A 341 -26.47 10.41 11.72
C LEU A 341 -25.89 10.85 13.08
N TRP A 342 -24.81 10.18 13.48
CA TRP A 342 -24.13 10.46 14.74
C TRP A 342 -23.22 11.68 14.62
N GLY A 343 -22.56 11.83 13.47
CA GLY A 343 -21.62 12.91 13.25
C GLY A 343 -21.06 12.94 11.84
N MET A 344 -20.02 13.74 11.64
CA MET A 344 -19.35 13.93 10.35
C MET A 344 -17.84 13.96 10.57
N LEU A 345 -17.10 13.28 9.71
CA LEU A 345 -15.67 13.45 9.53
C LEU A 345 -15.43 14.48 8.44
N ILE A 346 -14.73 15.56 8.76
CA ILE A 346 -14.57 16.71 7.88
C ILE A 346 -13.09 17.01 7.69
N VAL A 347 -12.71 17.24 6.44
CA VAL A 347 -11.36 17.67 6.05
C VAL A 347 -11.47 19.01 5.32
N HIS A 348 -10.67 19.99 5.72
CA HIS A 348 -10.56 21.28 5.04
C HIS A 348 -9.17 21.47 4.43
N GLN A 349 -9.14 22.02 3.23
CA GLN A 349 -8.00 22.77 2.70
C GLN A 349 -8.35 24.25 2.80
N CYS A 350 -7.53 25.02 3.49
CA CYS A 350 -7.77 26.43 3.78
C CYS A 350 -6.92 27.33 2.89
N ASP A 351 -5.68 26.94 2.57
CA ASP A 351 -4.76 27.81 1.84
C ASP A 351 -4.96 27.82 0.31
N ARG A 352 -5.62 26.80 -0.27
CA ARG A 352 -5.77 26.65 -1.73
C ARG A 352 -6.95 25.75 -2.14
N PRO A 353 -7.41 25.85 -3.40
CA PRO A 353 -8.29 24.84 -4.01
C PRO A 353 -7.66 23.46 -3.99
N ARG A 354 -8.47 22.42 -3.86
CA ARG A 354 -7.97 21.04 -3.82
C ARG A 354 -8.88 20.10 -4.59
N HIS A 355 -8.31 19.47 -5.61
CA HIS A 355 -8.95 18.34 -6.29
C HIS A 355 -8.78 17.07 -5.45
N TRP A 356 -9.87 16.62 -4.84
CA TRP A 356 -9.89 15.46 -3.95
C TRP A 356 -9.74 14.17 -4.75
N GLN A 357 -8.72 13.39 -4.43
CA GLN A 357 -8.47 12.13 -5.11
C GLN A 357 -9.44 11.06 -4.61
N GLU A 358 -9.86 10.14 -5.48
CA GLU A 358 -10.79 9.06 -5.10
C GLU A 358 -10.29 8.27 -3.87
N TRP A 359 -8.99 7.98 -3.80
CA TRP A 359 -8.41 7.25 -2.68
C TRP A 359 -8.50 7.99 -1.34
N GLU A 360 -8.56 9.33 -1.35
CA GLU A 360 -8.72 10.16 -0.15
C GLU A 360 -10.16 10.05 0.37
N ILE A 361 -11.12 10.07 -0.55
CA ILE A 361 -12.54 9.89 -0.24
C ILE A 361 -12.79 8.48 0.29
N ASP A 362 -12.25 7.46 -0.37
CA ASP A 362 -12.34 6.05 0.05
C ASP A 362 -11.75 5.84 1.45
N LEU A 363 -10.59 6.46 1.73
CA LEU A 363 -9.96 6.45 3.05
C LEU A 363 -10.93 7.01 4.11
N LEU A 364 -11.45 8.21 3.88
CA LEU A 364 -12.35 8.88 4.84
C LEU A 364 -13.64 8.09 5.06
N GLN A 365 -14.19 7.48 4.01
CA GLN A 365 -15.38 6.65 4.09
C GLN A 365 -15.14 5.36 4.90
N GLN A 366 -14.01 4.70 4.68
CA GLN A 366 -13.62 3.52 5.45
C GLN A 366 -13.42 3.88 6.93
N LEU A 367 -12.70 4.98 7.21
CA LEU A 367 -12.46 5.43 8.59
C LEU A 367 -13.76 5.86 9.29
N SER A 368 -14.66 6.56 8.60
CA SER A 368 -15.99 6.89 9.12
C SER A 368 -16.76 5.63 9.54
N SER A 369 -16.73 4.59 8.71
CA SER A 369 -17.37 3.31 9.04
C SER A 369 -16.71 2.63 10.25
N GLN A 370 -15.39 2.75 10.41
CA GLN A 370 -14.71 2.23 11.61
C GLN A 370 -15.03 3.06 12.85
N PHE A 371 -15.16 4.39 12.74
CA PHE A 371 -15.60 5.23 13.84
C PHE A 371 -16.99 4.85 14.31
N ALA A 372 -17.94 4.63 13.41
CA ALA A 372 -19.28 4.17 13.77
C ALA A 372 -19.25 2.92 14.66
N ILE A 373 -18.42 1.94 14.31
CA ILE A 373 -18.25 0.70 15.08
C ILE A 373 -17.62 1.00 16.46
N ALA A 374 -16.56 1.80 16.50
CA ALA A 374 -15.88 2.13 17.76
C ALA A 374 -16.74 2.97 18.71
N ILE A 375 -17.50 3.93 18.17
CA ILE A 375 -18.49 4.72 18.92
C ILE A 375 -19.56 3.81 19.51
N GLN A 376 -20.09 2.87 18.72
CA GLN A 376 -21.06 1.90 19.20
C GLN A 376 -20.49 1.02 20.32
N GLN A 377 -19.26 0.54 20.17
CA GLN A 377 -18.57 -0.27 21.19
C GLN A 377 -18.32 0.51 22.48
N ALA A 378 -17.81 1.75 22.38
CA ALA A 378 -17.56 2.61 23.54
C ALA A 378 -18.86 2.93 24.27
N SER A 379 -19.94 3.23 23.53
CA SER A 379 -21.27 3.52 24.09
C SER A 379 -21.85 2.31 24.84
N ALA A 380 -21.78 1.12 24.23
CA ALA A 380 -22.24 -0.12 24.86
C ALA A 380 -21.43 -0.47 26.13
N TYR A 381 -20.11 -0.25 26.10
CA TYR A 381 -19.25 -0.45 27.25
C TYR A 381 -19.59 0.51 28.40
N GLN A 382 -19.81 1.79 28.11
CA GLN A 382 -20.22 2.78 29.11
C GLN A 382 -21.58 2.43 29.74
N GLN A 383 -22.55 1.99 28.95
CA GLN A 383 -23.85 1.54 29.45
C GLN A 383 -23.70 0.33 30.40
N LEU A 384 -22.92 -0.67 30.00
CA LEU A 384 -22.65 -1.84 30.84
C LEU A 384 -21.99 -1.45 32.18
N GLN A 385 -21.05 -0.50 32.16
CA GLN A 385 -20.41 0.00 33.39
C GLN A 385 -21.39 0.69 34.33
N LEU A 386 -22.35 1.46 33.80
CA LEU A 386 -23.41 2.08 34.59
C LEU A 386 -24.34 1.02 35.20
N GLU A 387 -24.79 0.06 34.40
CA GLU A 387 -25.66 -1.03 34.87
C GLU A 387 -24.98 -1.87 35.96
N LEU A 388 -23.70 -2.21 35.79
CA LEU A 388 -22.92 -2.93 36.81
C LEU A 388 -22.81 -2.15 38.11
N ARG A 389 -22.58 -0.83 38.04
CA ARG A 389 -22.53 0.03 39.24
C ARG A 389 -23.88 0.06 39.96
N ASP A 390 -24.97 0.20 39.22
CA ASP A 390 -26.31 0.23 39.80
C ASP A 390 -26.70 -1.13 40.39
N ARG A 391 -26.36 -2.23 39.71
CA ARG A 391 -26.56 -3.59 40.22
C ARG A 391 -25.77 -3.85 41.51
N GLN A 392 -24.51 -3.44 41.57
CA GLN A 392 -23.68 -3.57 42.78
C GLN A 392 -24.26 -2.77 43.96
N ARG A 393 -24.78 -1.57 43.70
CA ARG A 393 -25.46 -0.76 44.73
C ARG A 393 -26.73 -1.44 45.24
N ALA A 394 -27.56 -1.97 44.33
CA ALA A 394 -28.77 -2.68 44.70
C ALA A 394 -28.48 -3.95 45.52
N GLU A 395 -27.46 -4.72 45.13
CA GLU A 395 -27.03 -5.91 45.87
C GLU A 395 -26.52 -5.58 47.27
N LEU A 396 -25.76 -4.49 47.42
CA LEU A 396 -25.31 -4.01 48.72
C LEU A 396 -26.49 -3.65 49.63
N LEU A 397 -27.49 -2.93 49.11
CA LEU A 397 -28.68 -2.56 49.87
C LEU A 397 -29.49 -3.79 50.30
N ILE A 398 -29.72 -4.73 49.39
CA ILE A 398 -30.42 -5.99 49.71
C ILE A 398 -29.64 -6.77 50.77
N ARG A 399 -28.31 -6.85 50.65
CA ARG A 399 -27.47 -7.53 51.64
C ARG A 399 -27.53 -6.86 53.01
N GLN A 400 -27.46 -5.53 53.07
CA GLN A 400 -27.60 -4.78 54.33
C GLN A 400 -28.97 -5.00 54.97
N GLN A 401 -30.05 -5.00 54.16
CA GLN A 401 -31.39 -5.28 54.64
C GLN A 401 -31.51 -6.72 55.17
N ALA A 402 -31.00 -7.71 54.45
CA ALA A 402 -31.03 -9.10 54.88
C ALA A 402 -30.25 -9.33 56.19
N VAL A 403 -29.09 -8.69 56.36
CA VAL A 403 -28.34 -8.72 57.63
C VAL A 403 -29.16 -8.09 58.75
N ARG A 404 -29.78 -6.92 58.52
CA ARG A 404 -30.63 -6.26 59.51
C ARG A 404 -31.82 -7.13 59.91
N GLU A 405 -32.51 -7.74 58.95
CA GLU A 405 -33.63 -8.64 59.20
C GLU A 405 -33.19 -9.89 59.98
N SER A 406 -32.04 -10.48 59.64
CA SER A 406 -31.48 -11.61 60.38
C SER A 406 -31.15 -11.24 61.83
N LEU A 407 -30.52 -10.09 62.06
CA LEU A 407 -30.22 -9.61 63.41
C LEU A 407 -31.48 -9.40 64.24
N LEU A 408 -32.51 -8.78 63.65
CA LEU A 408 -33.81 -8.62 64.31
C LEU A 408 -34.46 -9.98 64.62
N HIS A 409 -34.36 -10.93 63.71
CA HIS A 409 -34.86 -12.29 63.93
C HIS A 409 -34.16 -13.00 65.09
N ASP A 410 -32.83 -12.97 65.13
CA ASP A 410 -32.03 -13.58 66.19
C ASP A 410 -32.31 -12.95 67.56
N LEU A 411 -32.43 -11.61 67.61
CA LEU A 411 -32.79 -10.87 68.81
C LEU A 411 -34.19 -11.29 69.33
N MET A 412 -35.18 -11.38 68.44
CA MET A 412 -36.51 -11.87 68.81
C MET A 412 -36.50 -13.32 69.31
N GLN A 413 -35.69 -14.20 68.72
CA GLN A 413 -35.59 -15.59 69.18
C GLN A 413 -35.01 -15.67 70.60
N ARG A 414 -33.94 -14.92 70.91
CA ARG A 414 -33.34 -14.93 72.26
C ARG A 414 -34.31 -14.45 73.33
N ILE A 415 -35.09 -13.40 73.05
CA ILE A 415 -36.15 -12.93 73.95
C ILE A 415 -37.20 -14.02 74.17
N ARG A 416 -37.65 -14.70 73.10
CA ARG A 416 -38.70 -15.74 73.16
C ARG A 416 -38.27 -17.06 73.82
N GLN A 417 -36.97 -17.39 73.84
CA GLN A 417 -36.47 -18.63 74.43
C GLN A 417 -36.43 -18.60 75.96
N SER A 418 -36.50 -17.42 76.57
CA SER A 418 -36.63 -17.28 78.02
C SER A 418 -38.05 -17.65 78.46
N LEU A 419 -38.18 -18.56 79.43
CA LEU A 419 -39.49 -19.06 79.92
C LEU A 419 -39.94 -18.40 81.24
N ASP A 420 -39.13 -17.48 81.78
CA ASP A 420 -39.41 -16.74 83.01
C ASP A 420 -39.60 -15.25 82.69
N LEU A 421 -40.65 -14.64 83.26
CA LEU A 421 -41.09 -13.29 82.90
C LEU A 421 -40.06 -12.22 83.27
N HIS A 422 -39.40 -12.35 84.43
CA HIS A 422 -38.34 -11.42 84.83
C HIS A 422 -37.12 -11.56 83.92
N THR A 423 -36.71 -12.81 83.65
CA THR A 423 -35.60 -13.09 82.73
C THR A 423 -35.88 -12.58 81.31
N ILE A 424 -37.14 -12.65 80.84
CA ILE A 424 -37.55 -12.08 79.54
C ILE A 424 -37.36 -10.56 79.54
N PHE A 425 -37.82 -9.85 80.57
CA PHE A 425 -37.74 -8.39 80.63
C PHE A 425 -36.29 -7.89 80.74
N ASP A 426 -35.47 -8.54 81.57
CA ASP A 426 -34.04 -8.20 81.70
C ASP A 426 -33.29 -8.50 80.40
N THR A 427 -33.54 -9.65 79.78
CA THR A 427 -32.91 -10.02 78.50
C THR A 427 -33.35 -9.07 77.37
N ALA A 428 -34.63 -8.71 77.33
CA ALA A 428 -35.17 -7.81 76.31
C ALA A 428 -34.61 -6.39 76.45
N THR A 429 -34.57 -5.83 77.66
CA THR A 429 -34.01 -4.49 77.89
C THR A 429 -32.52 -4.45 77.53
N LEU A 430 -31.74 -5.45 77.92
CA LEU A 430 -30.32 -5.54 77.58
C LEU A 430 -30.07 -5.67 76.07
N GLU A 431 -30.75 -6.61 75.39
CA GLU A 431 -30.56 -6.86 73.96
C GLU A 431 -31.02 -5.67 73.10
N ILE A 432 -32.13 -5.01 73.47
CA ILE A 432 -32.62 -3.82 72.78
C ILE A 432 -31.69 -2.62 73.04
N HIS A 433 -31.19 -2.46 74.26
CA HIS A 433 -30.22 -1.42 74.62
C HIS A 433 -28.95 -1.53 73.78
N GLN A 434 -28.40 -2.74 73.67
CA GLN A 434 -27.23 -3.02 72.83
C GLN A 434 -27.49 -2.82 71.33
N PHE A 435 -28.66 -3.25 70.84
CA PHE A 435 -29.00 -3.14 69.41
C PHE A 435 -29.28 -1.70 68.97
N LEU A 436 -30.04 -0.93 69.76
CA LEU A 436 -30.38 0.46 69.45
C LEU A 436 -29.24 1.43 69.77
N GLN A 437 -28.22 0.99 70.53
CA GLN A 437 -27.16 1.85 71.07
C GLN A 437 -27.73 3.07 71.79
N ALA A 438 -28.85 2.87 72.49
CA ALA A 438 -29.49 3.91 73.27
C ALA A 438 -28.75 4.07 74.61
N ASP A 439 -28.86 5.24 75.24
CA ASP A 439 -28.26 5.45 76.56
C ASP A 439 -29.01 4.64 77.64
N ARG A 440 -30.33 4.44 77.47
CA ARG A 440 -31.20 3.68 78.38
C ARG A 440 -32.34 2.99 77.63
N VAL A 441 -32.68 1.79 78.04
CA VAL A 441 -33.92 1.09 77.68
C VAL A 441 -34.56 0.55 78.95
N CYS A 442 -35.86 0.80 79.13
CA CYS A 442 -36.61 0.37 80.30
C CYS A 442 -37.97 -0.19 79.91
N ILE A 443 -38.46 -1.17 80.68
CA ILE A 443 -39.83 -1.67 80.58
C ILE A 443 -40.60 -1.12 81.77
N TYR A 444 -41.63 -0.34 81.47
CA TYR A 444 -42.54 0.21 82.47
C TYR A 444 -43.83 -0.60 82.51
N LYS A 445 -44.26 -0.99 83.71
CA LYS A 445 -45.47 -1.77 83.95
C LYS A 445 -46.46 -0.94 84.74
N PHE A 446 -47.61 -0.68 84.14
CA PHE A 446 -48.70 0.03 84.80
C PHE A 446 -49.41 -0.84 85.83
N THR A 447 -49.90 -0.20 86.90
CA THR A 447 -50.70 -0.84 87.93
C THR A 447 -52.18 -0.91 87.50
N PRO A 448 -52.81 -2.09 87.40
CA PRO A 448 -54.14 -2.25 86.82
C PRO A 448 -55.30 -1.51 87.51
N ASN A 449 -55.10 -0.99 88.72
CA ASN A 449 -56.16 -0.40 89.56
C ASN A 449 -56.07 1.13 89.71
N THR A 450 -55.15 1.79 89.01
CA THR A 450 -54.85 3.22 89.16
C THR A 450 -55.21 4.04 87.92
N ASN A 451 -56.09 3.52 87.05
CA ASN A 451 -56.41 4.13 85.76
C ASN A 451 -55.17 4.38 84.87
N PHE A 452 -54.12 3.56 85.00
CA PHE A 452 -52.82 3.73 84.34
C PHE A 452 -52.05 5.01 84.73
N SER A 453 -52.41 5.66 85.85
CA SER A 453 -51.69 6.82 86.38
C SER A 453 -50.45 6.43 87.21
N ASP A 454 -50.39 5.18 87.69
CA ASP A 454 -49.26 4.65 88.47
C ASP A 454 -48.64 3.42 87.80
N GLY A 455 -47.33 3.26 87.98
CA GLY A 455 -46.60 2.08 87.53
C GLY A 455 -45.16 2.06 88.05
N GLU A 456 -44.47 0.98 87.68
CA GLU A 456 -43.09 0.70 88.10
C GLU A 456 -42.23 0.30 86.91
N PHE A 457 -40.93 0.64 86.95
CA PHE A 457 -39.96 0.11 85.99
C PHE A 457 -39.56 -1.31 86.41
N VAL A 458 -39.97 -2.30 85.61
CA VAL A 458 -39.77 -3.73 85.93
C VAL A 458 -38.48 -4.30 85.38
N ALA A 459 -37.85 -3.61 84.43
CA ALA A 459 -36.51 -3.93 83.91
C ALA A 459 -35.88 -2.68 83.30
N GLU A 460 -34.55 -2.60 83.37
CA GLU A 460 -33.76 -1.49 82.85
C GLU A 460 -32.39 -2.00 82.37
N SER A 461 -31.94 -1.44 81.25
CA SER A 461 -30.55 -1.49 80.81
C SER A 461 -30.10 -0.06 80.51
N VAL A 462 -29.01 0.38 81.12
CA VAL A 462 -28.54 1.77 81.09
C VAL A 462 -27.01 1.79 81.03
N VAL A 463 -26.43 2.78 80.36
CA VAL A 463 -24.97 3.01 80.41
C VAL A 463 -24.56 3.54 81.80
N ASP A 464 -23.34 3.23 82.23
CA ASP A 464 -22.85 3.50 83.60
C ASP A 464 -22.91 4.97 84.05
N GLU A 465 -23.13 5.89 83.12
CA GLU A 465 -23.18 7.35 83.34
C GLU A 465 -24.53 7.84 83.92
N PHE A 466 -25.58 7.01 83.95
CA PHE A 466 -26.90 7.40 84.47
C PHE A 466 -27.37 6.50 85.63
N ASP A 467 -28.00 7.10 86.63
CA ASP A 467 -28.56 6.40 87.80
C ASP A 467 -29.79 5.54 87.45
N SER A 468 -29.86 4.32 87.98
CA SER A 468 -30.98 3.39 87.73
C SER A 468 -32.32 3.94 88.23
N VAL A 469 -33.38 3.68 87.47
CA VAL A 469 -34.77 4.09 87.80
C VAL A 469 -35.67 2.96 88.27
N ILE A 470 -35.16 1.73 88.43
CA ILE A 470 -35.96 0.58 88.91
C ILE A 470 -36.61 0.84 90.28
N THR A 471 -36.01 1.68 91.12
CA THR A 471 -36.54 2.03 92.46
C THR A 471 -37.42 3.27 92.49
N SER A 472 -37.70 3.88 91.34
CA SER A 472 -38.45 5.14 91.23
C SER A 472 -39.91 4.86 90.87
N GLU A 473 -40.83 5.04 91.82
CA GLU A 473 -42.28 5.05 91.51
C GLU A 473 -42.62 6.36 90.78
N LEU A 474 -43.19 6.24 89.59
CA LEU A 474 -43.55 7.39 88.75
C LEU A 474 -45.08 7.52 88.72
N HIS A 475 -45.59 8.67 89.17
CA HIS A 475 -47.00 9.01 89.11
C HIS A 475 -47.21 9.99 87.96
N GLU A 476 -47.99 9.60 86.95
CA GLU A 476 -48.21 10.39 85.73
C GLU A 476 -49.69 10.40 85.33
N ASP A 477 -50.44 11.32 85.93
CA ASP A 477 -51.89 11.48 85.75
C ASP A 477 -52.34 11.65 84.28
N ARG A 478 -51.49 12.24 83.43
CA ARG A 478 -51.84 12.54 82.03
C ARG A 478 -51.79 11.32 81.12
N PHE A 479 -51.06 10.27 81.50
CA PHE A 479 -50.95 9.08 80.66
C PHE A 479 -52.27 8.29 80.62
N GLY A 480 -52.90 8.13 81.78
CA GLY A 480 -54.15 7.39 81.97
C GLY A 480 -55.35 7.98 81.23
N GLU A 481 -55.49 9.31 81.20
CA GLU A 481 -56.64 9.99 80.59
C GLU A 481 -56.53 10.12 79.06
N GLU A 482 -55.32 10.30 78.51
CA GLU A 482 -55.14 10.63 77.09
C GLU A 482 -54.55 9.51 76.23
N TYR A 483 -53.69 8.64 76.79
CA TYR A 483 -52.84 7.73 75.99
C TYR A 483 -53.07 6.25 76.26
N ALA A 484 -53.53 5.88 77.46
CA ALA A 484 -53.67 4.48 77.87
C ALA A 484 -54.54 3.64 76.91
N GLU A 485 -55.67 4.17 76.45
CA GLU A 485 -56.54 3.49 75.47
C GLU A 485 -55.85 3.28 74.11
N SER A 486 -55.02 4.23 73.66
CA SER A 486 -54.28 4.10 72.40
C SER A 486 -53.23 3.00 72.48
N TYR A 487 -52.45 2.96 73.57
CA TYR A 487 -51.41 1.96 73.79
C TYR A 487 -52.00 0.56 74.02
N ARG A 488 -53.17 0.44 74.67
CA ARG A 488 -53.91 -0.83 74.83
C ARG A 488 -54.33 -1.44 73.50
N LEU A 489 -54.63 -0.61 72.50
CA LEU A 489 -54.93 -1.02 71.13
C LEU A 489 -53.67 -1.26 70.27
N GLY A 490 -52.47 -1.13 70.85
CA GLY A 490 -51.19 -1.27 70.15
C GLY A 490 -50.74 -0.04 69.36
N ASN A 491 -51.42 1.10 69.51
CA ASN A 491 -51.06 2.34 68.86
C ASN A 491 -50.12 3.15 69.77
N PHE A 492 -48.87 3.31 69.37
CA PHE A 492 -47.91 4.19 70.05
C PHE A 492 -47.88 5.57 69.38
N ARG A 493 -47.61 6.62 70.16
CA ARG A 493 -47.32 7.97 69.65
C ARG A 493 -45.82 8.24 69.78
N LEU A 494 -45.20 8.65 68.67
CA LEU A 494 -43.82 9.13 68.60
C LEU A 494 -43.71 10.56 69.12
#